data_AF-A0A060YQV5-F1
#
_entry.id   AF-A0A060YQV5-F1
#
_cell.length_a   1.000
_cell.length_b   1.000
_cell.length_c   1.000
_cell.angle_alpha   90.00
_cell.angle_beta   90.00
_cell.angle_gamma   90.00
#
_symmetry.space_group_name_H-M   'P 1'
#
loop_
_entity.id
_entity.type
_entity.pdbx_description
1 polymer ?
#
loop_
_entity_poly.entity_id
_entity_poly.type
_entity_poly.pdbx_seq_one_letter_code
_entity_poly.pdbx_strand_id
1 'polypeptide(L)'
;MTTLSKARSTRHIGDLGNVTAGADNVAKINIQDKILTLTGPLSIIGRTMVIHEKADDLGKGGNEESLKTGNAGGRQACGVIGITQ
;
A
#
# COMPACT_ATOMS: atom_id res chain seq x y z
N MET A 1 8.27 0.81 14.55
CA MET A 1 8.17 2.03 13.72
C MET A 1 8.73 1.67 12.37
N THR A 2 7.89 1.21 11.44
CA THR A 2 8.37 0.68 10.15
C THR A 2 8.47 1.83 9.17
N THR A 3 9.56 2.58 9.24
CA THR A 3 9.97 3.51 8.18
C THR A 3 10.32 2.68 6.95
N LEU A 4 9.49 2.74 5.90
CA LEU A 4 9.84 2.13 4.60
C LEU A 4 10.97 2.94 3.96
N SER A 5 12.21 2.57 4.28
CA SER A 5 13.41 3.14 3.69
C SER A 5 13.73 2.48 2.34
N LYS A 6 12.94 2.76 1.29
CA LYS A 6 13.42 2.77 -0.11
C LYS A 6 12.30 3.20 -1.06
N ALA A 7 12.40 4.41 -1.62
CA ALA A 7 11.64 4.77 -2.80
C ALA A 7 12.16 3.91 -3.98
N ARG A 8 11.32 2.99 -4.47
CA ARG A 8 11.58 2.28 -5.73
C ARG A 8 11.37 3.29 -6.88
N SER A 9 12.31 3.37 -7.83
CA SER A 9 12.24 4.32 -8.96
C SER A 9 11.02 4.08 -9.87
N THR A 10 10.51 2.85 -9.88
CA THR A 10 9.35 2.44 -10.68
C THR A 10 8.39 1.68 -9.77
N ARG A 11 7.26 2.31 -9.43
CA ARG A 11 6.15 1.72 -8.68
C ARG A 11 4.83 2.33 -9.14
N HIS A 12 3.71 1.66 -8.95
CA HIS A 12 2.42 2.32 -9.09
C HIS A 12 2.26 3.37 -8.01
N ILE A 13 1.51 4.45 -8.25
CA ILE A 13 1.28 5.52 -7.26
C ILE A 13 0.71 4.95 -5.94
N GLY A 14 -0.16 3.94 -6.03
CA GLY A 14 -0.82 3.30 -4.88
C GLY A 14 0.03 2.32 -4.07
N ASP A 15 1.23 1.95 -4.52
CA ASP A 15 2.07 0.94 -3.85
C ASP A 15 2.68 1.46 -2.54
N LEU A 16 2.01 1.20 -1.42
CA LEU A 16 2.50 1.55 -0.08
C LEU A 16 3.31 0.43 0.60
N GLY A 17 3.45 -0.73 -0.05
CA GLY A 17 4.19 -1.88 0.45
C GLY A 17 3.45 -2.64 1.56
N ASN A 18 4.21 -3.26 2.46
CA ASN A 18 3.67 -4.13 3.51
C ASN A 18 3.48 -3.41 4.85
N VAL A 19 2.47 -3.84 5.58
CA VAL A 19 2.28 -3.58 7.01
C VAL A 19 2.49 -4.88 7.80
N THR A 20 2.79 -4.76 9.09
CA THR A 20 3.01 -5.93 9.95
C THR A 20 2.11 -5.82 11.18
N ALA A 21 1.28 -6.84 11.39
CA ALA A 21 0.52 -6.98 12.62
C ALA A 21 1.45 -7.45 13.75
N GLY A 22 1.32 -6.83 14.93
CA GLY A 22 2.03 -7.26 16.13
C GLY A 22 1.49 -8.57 16.70
N ALA A 23 2.03 -8.99 17.84
CA ALA A 23 1.56 -10.19 18.55
C ALA A 23 0.11 -10.09 19.05
N ASP A 24 -0.43 -8.87 19.13
CA ASP A 24 -1.84 -8.57 19.43
C ASP A 24 -2.75 -8.62 18.19
N ASN A 25 -2.22 -9.03 17.03
CA ASN A 25 -2.87 -8.99 15.72
C ASN A 25 -3.26 -7.57 15.26
N VAL A 26 -2.61 -6.52 15.80
CA VAL A 26 -2.85 -5.13 15.39
C VAL A 26 -1.67 -4.59 14.60
N ALA A 27 -1.94 -4.08 13.41
CA ALA A 27 -0.95 -3.32 12.63
C ALA A 27 -1.05 -1.83 12.97
N LYS A 28 -0.04 -1.29 13.66
CA LYS A 28 0.09 0.16 13.87
C LYS A 28 0.85 0.77 12.68
N ILE A 29 0.13 1.54 11.86
CA ILE A 29 0.63 2.05 10.58
C ILE A 29 1.07 3.51 10.74
N ASN A 30 2.32 3.80 10.35
CA ASN A 30 2.83 5.15 10.18
C ASN A 30 3.74 5.17 8.95
N ILE A 31 3.20 5.64 7.83
CA ILE A 31 3.87 5.65 6.52
C ILE A 31 3.91 7.09 6.01
N GLN A 32 5.07 7.51 5.53
CA GLN A 32 5.23 8.76 4.79
C GLN A 32 5.59 8.43 3.35
N ASP A 33 4.86 9.00 2.41
CA ASP A 33 5.10 8.84 0.97
C ASP A 33 5.19 10.21 0.29
N LYS A 34 5.98 10.28 -0.79
CA LYS A 34 6.24 11.53 -1.54
C LYS A 34 5.53 11.62 -2.88
N ILE A 35 4.85 10.55 -3.31
CA ILE A 35 4.21 10.44 -4.62
C ILE A 35 2.69 10.61 -4.50
N LEU A 36 2.11 10.08 -3.42
CA LEU A 36 0.71 10.25 -3.09
C LEU A 36 0.39 11.72 -2.85
N THR A 37 -0.72 12.17 -3.42
CA THR A 37 -1.20 13.54 -3.29
C THR A 37 -2.65 13.54 -2.82
N LEU A 38 -3.05 14.58 -2.10
CA LEU A 38 -4.44 14.79 -1.66
C LEU A 38 -5.17 15.84 -2.54
N THR A 39 -4.47 16.44 -3.50
CA THR A 39 -4.98 17.49 -4.38
C THR A 39 -4.50 17.26 -5.82
N GLY A 40 -5.11 17.97 -6.78
CA GLY A 40 -4.76 17.86 -8.20
C GLY A 40 -5.25 16.55 -8.87
N PRO A 41 -4.85 16.31 -10.13
CA PRO A 41 -5.40 15.21 -10.94
C PRO A 41 -5.01 13.81 -10.47
N LEU A 42 -3.95 13.70 -9.66
CA LEU A 42 -3.47 12.44 -9.09
C LEU A 42 -3.91 12.24 -7.63
N SER A 43 -4.85 13.06 -7.14
CA SER A 43 -5.36 12.94 -5.78
C SER A 43 -5.89 11.52 -5.50
N ILE A 44 -5.62 11.04 -4.28
CA ILE A 44 -6.17 9.77 -3.78
C ILE A 44 -7.48 9.92 -3.02
N ILE A 45 -7.96 11.15 -2.78
CA ILE A 45 -9.29 11.37 -2.21
C ILE A 45 -10.35 10.74 -3.13
N GLY A 46 -11.28 9.99 -2.55
CA GLY A 46 -12.30 9.22 -3.27
C GLY A 46 -11.81 7.89 -3.85
N ARG A 47 -10.52 7.57 -3.73
CA ARG A 47 -9.98 6.23 -4.07
C ARG A 47 -10.10 5.28 -2.89
N THR A 48 -9.70 4.03 -3.09
CA THR A 48 -9.79 2.96 -2.08
C THR A 48 -8.43 2.57 -1.54
N MET A 49 -8.29 2.48 -0.22
CA MET A 49 -7.20 1.79 0.45
C MET A 49 -7.59 0.33 0.69
N VAL A 50 -6.68 -0.62 0.45
CA VAL A 50 -6.93 -2.06 0.52
C VAL A 50 -5.88 -2.73 1.39
N ILE A 51 -6.31 -3.61 2.30
CA ILE A 51 -5.44 -4.55 3.01
C ILE A 51 -5.57 -5.92 2.35
N HIS A 52 -4.43 -6.49 1.97
CA HIS A 52 -4.36 -7.76 1.28
C HIS A 52 -4.14 -8.94 2.23
N GLU A 53 -4.46 -10.15 1.76
CA GLU A 53 -4.34 -11.41 2.50
C GLU A 53 -2.89 -11.83 2.75
N LYS A 54 -2.00 -11.59 1.78
CA LYS A 54 -0.61 -12.05 1.79
C LYS A 54 0.34 -10.85 1.71
N ALA A 55 1.60 -11.11 2.05
CA ALA A 55 2.66 -10.13 1.88
C ALA A 55 2.87 -9.82 0.39
N ASP A 56 2.97 -8.54 0.07
CA ASP A 56 3.40 -8.03 -1.23
C ASP A 56 4.89 -8.36 -1.43
N ASP A 57 5.24 -9.04 -2.53
CA ASP A 57 6.61 -9.38 -2.88
C ASP A 57 7.41 -8.20 -3.48
N LEU A 58 6.77 -7.05 -3.60
CA LEU A 58 7.30 -5.79 -4.09
C LEU A 58 7.81 -5.90 -5.53
N GLY A 59 7.14 -6.65 -6.38
CA GLY A 59 7.50 -6.83 -7.79
C GLY A 59 8.80 -7.61 -7.99
N LYS A 60 9.15 -8.51 -7.06
CA LYS A 60 10.39 -9.31 -7.08
C LYS A 60 10.16 -10.82 -7.12
N GLY A 61 8.91 -11.26 -7.28
CA GLY A 61 8.54 -12.68 -7.35
C GLY A 61 8.89 -13.38 -8.66
N GLY A 62 9.36 -12.64 -9.68
CA GLY A 62 9.84 -13.21 -10.95
C GLY A 62 8.73 -13.75 -11.88
N ASN A 63 7.46 -13.45 -11.60
CA ASN A 63 6.31 -13.80 -12.43
C ASN A 63 5.51 -12.54 -12.83
N GLU A 64 4.59 -12.68 -13.77
CA GLU A 64 3.78 -11.54 -14.23
C GLU A 64 2.92 -10.92 -13.12
N GLU A 65 2.38 -11.75 -12.24
CA GLU A 65 1.49 -11.29 -11.17
C GLU A 65 2.22 -10.44 -10.13
N SER A 66 3.51 -10.71 -9.90
CA SER A 66 4.39 -9.89 -9.07
C SER A 66 4.46 -8.45 -9.58
N LEU A 67 4.54 -8.26 -10.91
CA LEU A 67 4.60 -6.93 -11.52
C LEU A 67 3.25 -6.20 -11.49
N LYS A 68 2.15 -6.91 -11.29
CA LYS A 68 0.77 -6.37 -11.31
C LYS A 68 0.26 -6.07 -9.91
N THR A 69 0.35 -7.02 -8.98
CA THR A 69 -0.28 -6.99 -7.66
C THR A 69 0.67 -7.36 -6.52
N GLY A 70 1.94 -7.63 -6.82
CA GLY A 70 2.90 -8.08 -5.82
C GLY A 70 2.59 -9.46 -5.24
N ASN A 71 1.76 -10.27 -5.90
CA ASN A 71 1.28 -11.56 -5.40
C ASN A 71 0.58 -11.47 -4.02
N ALA A 72 -0.01 -10.32 -3.68
CA ALA A 72 -0.59 -10.05 -2.36
C ALA A 72 -1.91 -10.81 -2.07
N GLY A 73 -2.48 -11.50 -3.06
CA GLY A 73 -3.66 -12.35 -2.87
C GLY A 73 -4.97 -11.56 -2.68
N GLY A 74 -5.90 -12.14 -1.93
CA GLY A 74 -7.25 -11.58 -1.72
C GLY A 74 -7.27 -10.21 -1.02
N ARG A 75 -8.43 -9.53 -1.07
CA ARG A 75 -8.65 -8.22 -0.45
C ARG A 75 -9.43 -8.40 0.86
N GLN A 76 -8.73 -8.38 2.00
CA GLN A 76 -9.32 -8.64 3.31
C GLN A 76 -10.20 -7.50 3.82
N ALA A 77 -9.78 -6.27 3.57
CA ALA A 77 -10.54 -5.08 3.93
C ALA A 77 -10.29 -3.96 2.92
N CYS A 78 -11.27 -3.09 2.75
CA CYS A 78 -11.14 -1.90 1.94
C CYS A 78 -11.95 -0.73 2.51
N GLY A 79 -11.55 0.49 2.17
CA GLY A 79 -12.25 1.71 2.57
C GLY A 79 -11.95 2.87 1.64
N VAL A 80 -12.94 3.74 1.45
CA VAL A 80 -12.78 4.97 0.65
C VAL A 80 -11.99 6.00 1.46
N ILE A 81 -11.04 6.65 0.80
CA ILE A 81 -10.25 7.75 1.37
C ILE A 81 -11.13 9.01 1.33
N GLY A 82 -11.68 9.37 2.49
CA GLY A 82 -12.51 10.56 2.67
C GLY A 82 -11.72 11.77 3.16
N ILE A 83 -12.33 12.95 3.01
CA ILE A 83 -11.87 14.17 3.67
C ILE A 83 -12.39 14.15 5.12
N THR A 84 -11.56 14.54 6.07
CA THR A 84 -11.91 14.68 7.48
C THR A 84 -11.56 16.08 7.99
N GLN A 85 -12.20 16.50 9.09
CA GLN A 85 -11.96 17.75 9.81
C GLN A 85 -10.67 17.68 10.64
#